data_AF-A0A9D5NMG4-F1
#
_entry.id   AF-A0A9D5NMG4-F1
#
_cell.length_a   1.000
_cell.length_b   1.000
_cell.length_c   1.000
_cell.angle_alpha   90.00
_cell.angle_beta   90.00
_cell.angle_gamma   90.00
#
_symmetry.space_group_name_H-M   'P 1'
#
loop_
_entity.id
_entity.type
_entity.pdbx_description
1 polymer ?
#
loop_
_entity_poly.entity_id
_entity_poly.type
_entity_poly.pdbx_seq_one_letter_code
_entity_poly.pdbx_strand_id
1 'polypeptide(L)'
;MKHSLPYIFVMMLILACTPTVPDEYIQPDDMEDILFDYHVAQAMSNNPGIGNGDVRKQVYINAVLQKHGVSEADFDSSLVYYYSRADKLKDIYAHVSERLNIEAKNIGAAVGDINRYSQYSATGDTANIWNQQSDVLLIPRSTQNRFDFKVPVDSSFYLGDSFMFQFVSEYLYQSGAKDAVVCLVTKYEGDSIIQTVNHISISGTAQIRVPANKENKLKEMRGFIYLSDGGDPSETRKLMYISQMQLIRFHNKQLQNADGTAKKDSVQADSLQRVDNAERAMPDTLRRRIVGRRQGGTPLRPQTGTAPDRVDAGPVGIKKRQ
;
A
#
# COMPACT_ATOMS: atom_id res chain seq x y z
N MET A 1 -11.03 -58.05 15.72
CA MET A 1 -11.54 -56.78 15.16
C MET A 1 -10.97 -55.54 15.89
N LYS A 2 -9.69 -55.53 16.28
CA LYS A 2 -9.06 -54.38 16.98
C LYS A 2 -7.99 -53.65 16.15
N HIS A 3 -7.64 -54.17 14.97
CA HIS A 3 -6.64 -53.58 14.07
C HIS A 3 -7.25 -52.83 12.87
N SER A 4 -8.57 -52.82 12.70
CA SER A 4 -9.25 -52.11 11.59
C SER A 4 -9.60 -50.65 11.91
N LEU A 5 -9.58 -50.26 13.20
CA LEU A 5 -9.88 -48.89 13.65
C LEU A 5 -8.87 -47.82 13.15
N PRO A 6 -7.55 -48.05 13.12
CA PRO A 6 -6.61 -47.04 12.61
C PRO A 6 -6.72 -46.87 11.08
N TYR A 7 -7.04 -47.93 10.34
CA TYR A 7 -7.22 -47.85 8.88
C TYR A 7 -8.47 -47.06 8.48
N ILE A 8 -9.55 -47.15 9.26
CA ILE A 8 -10.77 -46.36 9.03
C ILE A 8 -10.52 -44.87 9.31
N PHE A 9 -9.69 -44.53 10.31
CA PHE A 9 -9.33 -43.13 10.60
C PHE A 9 -8.41 -42.53 9.51
N VAL A 10 -7.43 -43.30 9.02
CA VAL A 10 -6.61 -42.90 7.87
C VAL A 10 -7.45 -42.77 6.59
N MET A 11 -8.44 -43.65 6.40
CA MET A 11 -9.35 -43.61 5.24
C MET A 11 -10.38 -42.46 5.30
N MET A 12 -10.77 -41.99 6.49
CA MET A 12 -11.57 -40.76 6.65
C MET A 12 -10.75 -39.49 6.38
N LEU A 13 -9.44 -39.48 6.70
CA LEU A 13 -8.55 -38.34 6.42
C LEU A 13 -8.37 -38.09 4.91
N ILE A 14 -8.44 -39.12 4.07
CA ILE A 14 -8.35 -38.99 2.60
C ILE A 14 -9.66 -38.55 1.94
N LEU A 15 -10.81 -38.64 2.64
CA LEU A 15 -12.12 -38.17 2.15
C LEU A 15 -12.43 -36.72 2.53
N ALA A 16 -11.60 -36.10 3.38
CA ALA A 16 -11.74 -34.70 3.79
C ALA A 16 -11.12 -33.70 2.79
N CYS A 17 -10.34 -34.18 1.82
CA CYS A 17 -9.84 -33.37 0.70
C CYS A 17 -10.79 -33.46 -0.50
N THR A 18 -12.03 -33.00 -0.36
CA THR A 18 -12.81 -32.61 -1.54
C THR A 18 -12.29 -31.23 -1.97
N PRO A 19 -11.71 -31.08 -3.17
CA PRO A 19 -11.25 -29.78 -3.60
C PRO A 19 -12.45 -28.83 -3.67
N THR A 20 -12.34 -27.72 -2.95
CA THR A 20 -13.37 -26.68 -2.86
C THR A 20 -13.59 -26.00 -4.23
N VAL A 21 -12.74 -26.30 -5.21
CA VAL A 21 -12.73 -25.78 -6.59
C VAL A 21 -12.56 -26.97 -7.55
N PRO A 22 -13.37 -27.09 -8.62
CA PRO A 22 -13.21 -28.16 -9.60
C PRO A 22 -11.79 -28.22 -10.20
N ASP A 23 -11.29 -29.43 -10.44
CA ASP A 23 -9.89 -29.68 -10.86
C ASP A 23 -9.53 -29.04 -12.22
N GLU A 24 -10.51 -28.65 -13.02
CA GLU A 24 -10.31 -27.93 -14.29
C GLU A 24 -9.86 -26.47 -14.10
N TYR A 25 -10.02 -25.91 -12.90
CA TYR A 25 -9.56 -24.56 -12.57
C TYR A 25 -8.33 -24.61 -11.67
N ILE A 26 -7.51 -23.57 -11.79
CA ILE A 26 -6.36 -23.32 -10.92
C ILE A 26 -6.84 -23.29 -9.47
N GLN A 27 -6.22 -24.12 -8.64
CA GLN A 27 -6.58 -24.25 -7.24
C GLN A 27 -6.24 -22.96 -6.46
N PRO A 28 -6.93 -22.67 -5.34
CA PRO A 28 -6.78 -21.40 -4.64
C PRO A 28 -5.34 -21.05 -4.26
N ASP A 29 -4.57 -22.03 -3.77
CA ASP A 29 -3.18 -21.84 -3.36
C ASP A 29 -2.28 -21.50 -4.57
N ASP A 30 -2.44 -22.21 -5.69
CA ASP A 30 -1.73 -21.92 -6.94
C ASP A 30 -2.13 -20.55 -7.51
N MET A 31 -3.41 -20.19 -7.41
CA MET A 31 -3.92 -18.88 -7.83
C MET A 31 -3.33 -17.74 -6.98
N GLU A 32 -3.18 -17.95 -5.68
CA GLU A 32 -2.50 -17.01 -4.77
C GLU A 32 -1.06 -16.77 -5.22
N ASP A 33 -0.30 -17.84 -5.49
CA ASP A 33 1.08 -17.77 -5.96
C ASP A 33 1.22 -17.04 -7.30
N ILE A 34 0.33 -17.34 -8.24
CA ILE A 34 0.28 -16.69 -9.56
C ILE A 34 -0.04 -15.20 -9.41
N LEU A 35 -1.06 -14.85 -8.62
CA LEU A 35 -1.47 -13.45 -8.44
C LEU A 35 -0.43 -12.62 -7.68
N PHE A 36 0.28 -13.22 -6.72
CA PHE A 36 1.40 -12.58 -6.06
C PHE A 36 2.48 -12.19 -7.09
N ASP A 37 2.97 -13.15 -7.87
CA ASP A 37 3.98 -12.91 -8.90
C ASP A 37 3.46 -11.96 -9.99
N TYR A 38 2.18 -12.05 -10.34
CA TYR A 38 1.51 -11.13 -11.28
C TYR A 38 1.61 -9.67 -10.79
N HIS A 39 1.35 -9.41 -9.51
CA HIS A 39 1.42 -8.06 -8.95
C HIS A 39 2.86 -7.54 -8.86
N VAL A 40 3.82 -8.40 -8.51
CA VAL A 40 5.26 -8.06 -8.55
C VAL A 40 5.68 -7.71 -9.98
N ALA A 41 5.33 -8.55 -10.95
CA ALA A 41 5.61 -8.34 -12.36
C ALA A 41 4.96 -7.06 -12.91
N GLN A 42 3.72 -6.77 -12.51
CA GLN A 42 3.03 -5.52 -12.85
C GLN A 42 3.79 -4.30 -12.31
N ALA A 43 4.24 -4.33 -11.05
CA ALA A 43 5.02 -3.26 -10.45
C ALA A 43 6.37 -3.04 -11.19
N MET A 44 7.05 -4.11 -11.61
CA MET A 44 8.27 -4.05 -12.42
C MET A 44 8.02 -3.45 -13.81
N SER A 45 6.87 -3.74 -14.41
CA SER A 45 6.51 -3.27 -15.76
C SER A 45 6.24 -1.75 -15.82
N ASN A 46 5.79 -1.15 -14.71
CA ASN A 46 5.47 0.28 -14.61
C ASN A 46 6.71 1.20 -14.58
N ASN A 47 7.92 0.68 -14.79
CA ASN A 47 9.15 1.47 -14.82
C ASN A 47 9.32 2.19 -16.19
N PRO A 48 9.25 3.55 -16.22
CA PRO A 48 9.12 4.35 -17.45
C PRO A 48 10.36 4.38 -18.37
N GLY A 49 11.46 3.73 -18.00
CA GLY A 49 12.73 3.81 -18.74
C GLY A 49 12.83 3.00 -20.05
N ILE A 50 11.85 2.17 -20.42
CA ILE A 50 11.95 1.28 -21.60
C ILE A 50 10.58 1.11 -22.28
N GLY A 51 10.40 1.62 -23.51
CA GLY A 51 9.39 1.19 -24.49
C GLY A 51 7.88 1.28 -24.14
N ASN A 52 7.04 0.74 -25.03
CA ASN A 52 5.57 0.70 -24.88
C ASN A 52 5.17 -0.16 -23.66
N GLY A 53 4.54 0.46 -22.66
CA GLY A 53 4.20 -0.17 -21.37
C GLY A 53 3.29 -1.39 -21.47
N ASP A 54 2.34 -1.40 -22.39
CA ASP A 54 1.37 -2.50 -22.55
C ASP A 54 2.02 -3.79 -23.06
N VAL A 55 2.97 -3.67 -24.01
CA VAL A 55 3.73 -4.81 -24.54
C VAL A 55 4.60 -5.42 -23.45
N ARG A 56 5.25 -4.58 -22.62
CA ARG A 56 6.04 -5.07 -21.48
C ARG A 56 5.17 -5.80 -20.48
N LYS A 57 4.03 -5.21 -20.11
CA LYS A 57 3.07 -5.83 -19.18
C LYS A 57 2.68 -7.24 -19.64
N GLN A 58 2.32 -7.42 -20.91
CA GLN A 58 1.99 -8.75 -21.45
C GLN A 58 3.15 -9.73 -21.39
N VAL A 59 4.38 -9.31 -21.75
CA VAL A 59 5.57 -10.18 -21.66
C VAL A 59 5.83 -10.62 -20.22
N TYR A 60 5.73 -9.69 -19.26
CA TYR A 60 5.91 -9.99 -17.84
C TYR A 60 4.85 -10.95 -17.31
N ILE A 61 3.57 -10.74 -17.66
CA ILE A 61 2.48 -11.64 -17.27
C ILE A 61 2.69 -13.03 -17.87
N ASN A 62 3.03 -13.12 -19.16
CA ASN A 62 3.27 -14.41 -19.82
C ASN A 62 4.45 -15.17 -19.18
N ALA A 63 5.50 -14.46 -18.76
CA ALA A 63 6.61 -15.07 -18.04
C ALA A 63 6.19 -15.62 -16.66
N VAL A 64 5.28 -14.92 -15.96
CA VAL A 64 4.70 -15.41 -14.69
C VAL A 64 3.87 -16.68 -14.94
N LEU A 65 2.99 -16.67 -15.93
CA LEU A 65 2.19 -17.86 -16.26
C LEU A 65 3.06 -19.06 -16.63
N GLN A 66 4.12 -18.83 -17.43
CA GLN A 66 5.10 -19.85 -17.77
C GLN A 66 5.84 -20.40 -16.56
N LYS A 67 6.23 -19.55 -15.60
CA LYS A 67 6.89 -19.95 -14.34
C LYS A 67 6.01 -20.93 -13.54
N HIS A 68 4.71 -20.71 -13.56
CA HIS A 68 3.73 -21.55 -12.85
C HIS A 68 3.20 -22.73 -13.69
N GLY A 69 3.67 -22.89 -14.94
CA GLY A 69 3.22 -23.97 -15.81
C GLY A 69 1.76 -23.84 -16.27
N VAL A 70 1.21 -22.62 -16.24
CA VAL A 70 -0.19 -22.31 -16.54
C VAL A 70 -0.27 -21.64 -17.91
N SER A 71 -1.26 -22.02 -18.73
CA SER A 71 -1.54 -21.31 -19.98
C SER A 71 -2.40 -20.07 -19.75
N GLU A 72 -2.35 -19.10 -20.65
CA GLU A 72 -3.24 -17.92 -20.60
C GLU A 72 -4.72 -18.33 -20.58
N ALA A 73 -5.09 -19.38 -21.32
CA ALA A 73 -6.45 -19.90 -21.34
C ALA A 73 -6.89 -20.52 -20.00
N ASP A 74 -5.99 -21.26 -19.33
CA ASP A 74 -6.28 -21.84 -18.01
C ASP A 74 -6.41 -20.75 -16.94
N PHE A 75 -5.56 -19.73 -17.02
CA PHE A 75 -5.64 -18.56 -16.14
C PHE A 75 -6.94 -17.78 -16.34
N ASP A 76 -7.28 -17.44 -17.59
CA ASP A 76 -8.48 -16.69 -17.92
C ASP A 76 -9.76 -17.44 -17.56
N SER A 77 -9.84 -18.74 -17.84
CA SER A 77 -10.99 -19.58 -17.48
C SER A 77 -11.15 -19.71 -15.96
N SER A 78 -10.05 -19.89 -15.23
CA SER A 78 -10.05 -19.87 -13.76
C SER A 78 -10.48 -18.52 -13.22
N LEU A 79 -10.03 -17.42 -13.83
CA LEU A 79 -10.44 -16.08 -13.42
C LEU A 79 -11.95 -15.88 -13.62
N VAL A 80 -12.53 -16.38 -14.71
CA VAL A 80 -14.00 -16.39 -14.89
C VAL A 80 -14.69 -17.14 -13.77
N TYR A 81 -14.18 -18.30 -13.37
CA TYR A 81 -14.70 -19.09 -12.25
C TYR A 81 -14.70 -18.28 -10.94
N TYR A 82 -13.58 -17.64 -10.59
CA TYR A 82 -13.45 -16.85 -9.36
C TYR A 82 -14.26 -15.55 -9.39
N TYR A 83 -14.40 -14.89 -10.55
CA TYR A 83 -15.22 -13.67 -10.69
C TYR A 83 -16.71 -13.88 -10.41
N SER A 84 -17.20 -15.11 -10.54
CA SER A 84 -18.57 -15.46 -10.15
C SER A 84 -18.70 -15.85 -8.67
N ARG A 85 -17.58 -15.94 -7.95
CA ARG A 85 -17.45 -16.39 -6.55
C ARG A 85 -16.63 -15.37 -5.76
N ALA A 86 -17.20 -14.17 -5.63
CA ALA A 86 -16.52 -13.01 -5.04
C ALA A 86 -15.90 -13.30 -3.67
N ASP A 87 -16.55 -14.09 -2.81
CA ASP A 87 -16.01 -14.46 -1.50
C ASP A 87 -14.69 -15.23 -1.61
N LYS A 88 -14.60 -16.23 -2.50
CA LYS A 88 -13.36 -17.00 -2.72
C LYS A 88 -12.25 -16.13 -3.29
N LEU A 89 -12.61 -15.25 -4.23
CA LEU A 89 -11.65 -14.33 -4.83
C LEU A 89 -11.14 -13.32 -3.81
N LYS A 90 -12.02 -12.86 -2.90
CA LYS A 90 -11.67 -12.00 -1.79
C LYS A 90 -10.68 -12.69 -0.84
N ASP A 91 -10.92 -13.95 -0.49
CA ASP A 91 -10.02 -14.73 0.38
C ASP A 91 -8.62 -14.88 -0.23
N ILE A 92 -8.54 -15.25 -1.52
CA ILE A 92 -7.26 -15.31 -2.25
C ILE A 92 -6.55 -13.94 -2.18
N TYR A 93 -7.27 -12.86 -2.48
CA TYR A 93 -6.69 -11.52 -2.46
C TYR A 93 -6.25 -11.06 -1.07
N ALA A 94 -6.93 -11.50 0.00
CA ALA A 94 -6.52 -11.21 1.37
C ALA A 94 -5.13 -11.78 1.65
N HIS A 95 -4.86 -13.01 1.23
CA HIS A 95 -3.55 -13.62 1.38
C HIS A 95 -2.50 -12.97 0.47
N VAL A 96 -2.84 -12.72 -0.80
CA VAL A 96 -1.95 -12.03 -1.75
C VAL A 96 -1.52 -10.67 -1.20
N SER A 97 -2.46 -9.86 -0.73
CA SER A 97 -2.18 -8.51 -0.20
C SER A 97 -1.33 -8.56 1.07
N GLU A 98 -1.62 -9.50 1.99
CA GLU A 98 -0.80 -9.70 3.19
C GLU A 98 0.64 -10.10 2.82
N ARG A 99 0.81 -11.04 1.90
CA ARG A 99 2.13 -11.47 1.43
C ARG A 99 2.90 -10.35 0.74
N LEU A 100 2.24 -9.56 -0.11
CA LEU A 100 2.84 -8.36 -0.74
C LEU A 100 3.30 -7.35 0.31
N ASN A 101 2.51 -7.14 1.36
CA ASN A 101 2.85 -6.22 2.45
C ASN A 101 4.05 -6.71 3.27
N ILE A 102 4.07 -8.00 3.61
CA ILE A 102 5.21 -8.64 4.30
C ILE A 102 6.48 -8.49 3.47
N GLU A 103 6.43 -8.77 2.17
CA GLU A 103 7.60 -8.71 1.31
C GLU A 103 8.09 -7.26 1.12
N ALA A 104 7.16 -6.31 0.91
CA ALA A 104 7.48 -4.88 0.87
C ALA A 104 8.20 -4.40 2.15
N LYS A 105 7.76 -4.91 3.31
CA LYS A 105 8.40 -4.65 4.60
C LYS A 105 9.80 -5.26 4.70
N ASN A 106 9.98 -6.48 4.23
CA ASN A 106 11.28 -7.18 4.27
C ASN A 106 12.35 -6.48 3.43
N ILE A 107 11.98 -5.95 2.26
CA ILE A 107 12.91 -5.26 1.34
C ILE A 107 13.18 -3.80 1.73
N GLY A 108 12.62 -3.33 2.86
CA GLY A 108 12.81 -1.96 3.34
C GLY A 108 12.23 -0.91 2.39
N ALA A 109 11.35 -1.29 1.46
CA ALA A 109 10.49 -0.34 0.78
C ALA A 109 9.76 0.40 1.91
N ALA A 110 9.87 1.74 1.95
CA ALA A 110 9.39 2.54 3.06
C ALA A 110 7.99 2.07 3.41
N VAL A 111 7.88 1.26 4.47
CA VAL A 111 6.62 0.69 4.90
C VAL A 111 5.84 1.91 5.28
N GLY A 112 4.87 2.25 4.43
CA GLY A 112 4.22 3.53 4.47
C GLY A 112 3.76 3.82 5.88
N ASP A 113 3.61 5.10 6.16
CA ASP A 113 2.85 5.67 7.27
C ASP A 113 1.69 4.81 7.84
N ILE A 114 1.06 3.93 7.05
CA ILE A 114 0.19 2.82 7.44
C ILE A 114 0.62 2.10 8.74
N ASN A 115 1.88 1.69 8.87
CA ASN A 115 2.37 1.00 10.08
C ASN A 115 2.83 1.96 11.20
N ARG A 116 3.06 3.24 10.88
CA ARG A 116 3.34 4.27 11.88
C ARG A 116 2.06 4.66 12.60
N TYR A 117 0.97 4.78 11.85
CA TYR A 117 -0.32 5.23 12.38
C TYR A 117 -1.15 4.12 13.04
N SER A 118 -0.91 2.85 12.71
CA SER A 118 -1.53 1.69 13.40
C SER A 118 -1.08 1.53 14.85
N GLN A 119 0.05 2.15 15.25
CA GLN A 119 0.59 2.08 16.61
C GLN A 119 0.03 3.14 17.55
N TYR A 120 -0.75 4.11 17.05
CA TYR A 120 -1.26 5.19 17.90
C TYR A 120 -2.63 4.85 18.51
N SER A 121 -2.72 4.99 19.84
CA SER A 121 -3.96 4.84 20.61
C SER A 121 -5.00 5.89 20.23
N ALA A 122 -6.29 5.57 20.34
CA ALA A 122 -7.43 6.45 20.03
C ALA A 122 -7.42 7.81 20.77
N THR A 123 -6.68 7.92 21.88
CA THR A 123 -6.57 9.09 22.75
C THR A 123 -5.32 9.94 22.52
N GLY A 124 -4.47 9.60 21.54
CA GLY A 124 -3.29 10.38 21.19
C GLY A 124 -3.60 11.59 20.30
N ASP A 125 -2.62 12.49 20.16
CA ASP A 125 -2.66 13.63 19.21
C ASP A 125 -2.91 13.20 17.76
N THR A 126 -2.45 11.99 17.45
CA THR A 126 -2.70 11.29 16.19
C THR A 126 -3.33 9.95 16.55
N ALA A 127 -4.44 9.58 15.89
CA ALA A 127 -5.16 8.36 16.21
C ALA A 127 -5.74 7.71 14.96
N ASN A 128 -5.62 6.39 14.81
CA ASN A 128 -6.42 5.65 13.85
C ASN A 128 -7.85 5.48 14.42
N ILE A 129 -8.82 6.11 13.76
CA ILE A 129 -10.24 6.10 14.14
C ILE A 129 -11.08 5.17 13.26
N TRP A 130 -10.44 4.38 12.39
CA TRP A 130 -11.13 3.36 11.60
C TRP A 130 -11.40 2.11 12.43
N ASN A 131 -12.67 1.70 12.48
CA ASN A 131 -13.14 0.55 13.25
C ASN A 131 -14.10 -0.36 12.45
N GLN A 132 -14.09 -0.22 11.13
CA GLN A 132 -14.91 -1.00 10.19
C GLN A 132 -14.04 -2.02 9.46
N GLN A 133 -14.65 -2.78 8.55
CA GLN A 133 -13.95 -3.70 7.66
C GLN A 133 -12.77 -2.98 6.98
N SER A 134 -11.58 -3.60 7.01
CA SER A 134 -10.33 -3.01 6.52
C SER A 134 -9.98 -3.41 5.08
N ASP A 135 -10.74 -4.34 4.51
CA ASP A 135 -10.53 -4.92 3.20
C ASP A 135 -11.83 -5.00 2.41
N VAL A 136 -11.80 -4.86 1.08
CA VAL A 136 -12.99 -5.07 0.23
C VAL A 136 -12.57 -5.45 -1.18
N LEU A 137 -13.34 -6.32 -1.82
CA LEU A 137 -13.21 -6.63 -3.23
C LEU A 137 -14.27 -5.88 -4.01
N LEU A 138 -13.85 -5.04 -4.96
CA LEU A 138 -14.73 -4.32 -5.88
C LEU A 138 -14.60 -4.90 -7.29
N ILE A 139 -15.74 -5.17 -7.91
CA ILE A 139 -15.88 -5.63 -9.29
C ILE A 139 -16.82 -4.64 -9.98
N PRO A 140 -16.55 -4.15 -11.21
CA PRO A 140 -17.38 -3.16 -11.92
C PRO A 140 -18.67 -3.82 -12.47
N ARG A 141 -19.44 -4.43 -11.58
CA ARG A 141 -20.77 -5.00 -11.79
C ARG A 141 -21.72 -4.35 -10.79
N SER A 142 -23.00 -4.34 -11.15
CA SER A 142 -24.06 -3.85 -10.26
C SER A 142 -23.93 -4.47 -8.86
N THR A 143 -24.08 -3.65 -7.82
CA THR A 143 -23.98 -4.02 -6.39
C THR A 143 -22.62 -4.50 -5.86
N GLN A 144 -21.62 -4.68 -6.71
CA GLN A 144 -20.27 -5.14 -6.32
C GLN A 144 -19.18 -4.10 -6.60
N ASN A 145 -19.55 -2.96 -7.16
CA ASN A 145 -18.64 -1.91 -7.60
C ASN A 145 -18.49 -0.76 -6.61
N ARG A 146 -19.11 -0.85 -5.43
CA ARG A 146 -19.13 0.24 -4.45
C ARG A 146 -19.02 -0.28 -3.02
N PHE A 147 -18.19 0.40 -2.24
CA PHE A 147 -18.08 0.23 -0.79
C PHE A 147 -18.43 1.55 -0.12
N ASP A 148 -19.49 1.57 0.68
CA ASP A 148 -19.92 2.73 1.46
C ASP A 148 -19.52 2.58 2.93
N PHE A 149 -19.13 3.68 3.57
CA PHE A 149 -18.79 3.70 4.99
C PHE A 149 -19.26 4.98 5.66
N LYS A 150 -19.45 4.89 6.99
CA LYS A 150 -19.81 6.02 7.84
C LYS A 150 -19.01 5.97 9.13
N VAL A 151 -18.39 7.08 9.49
CA VAL A 151 -17.55 7.18 10.69
C VAL A 151 -18.34 7.95 11.75
N PRO A 152 -18.72 7.31 12.87
CA PRO A 152 -19.40 8.00 13.95
C PRO A 152 -18.46 9.03 14.59
N VAL A 153 -18.97 10.24 14.81
CA VAL A 153 -18.24 11.30 15.51
C VAL A 153 -18.58 11.21 16.99
N ASP A 154 -17.56 11.04 17.83
CA ASP A 154 -17.68 10.97 19.28
C ASP A 154 -17.03 12.18 19.97
N SER A 155 -16.88 12.12 21.30
CA SER A 155 -16.28 13.20 22.10
C SER A 155 -14.79 13.44 21.82
N SER A 156 -14.10 12.51 21.15
CA SER A 156 -12.68 12.63 20.85
C SER A 156 -12.37 13.47 19.61
N PHE A 157 -13.39 14.00 18.92
CA PHE A 157 -13.22 14.92 17.78
C PHE A 157 -13.31 16.36 18.27
N TYR A 158 -12.37 17.20 17.83
CA TYR A 158 -12.27 18.61 18.22
C TYR A 158 -12.30 19.54 17.00
N LEU A 159 -12.60 20.81 17.26
CA LEU A 159 -12.54 21.86 16.27
C LEU A 159 -11.12 21.97 15.72
N GLY A 160 -10.99 22.08 14.39
CA GLY A 160 -9.69 22.17 13.75
C GLY A 160 -9.00 20.83 13.48
N ASP A 161 -9.59 19.70 13.84
CA ASP A 161 -9.05 18.38 13.49
C ASP A 161 -8.97 18.20 11.97
N SER A 162 -7.90 17.54 11.51
CA SER A 162 -7.73 17.11 10.12
C SER A 162 -7.65 15.59 10.03
N PHE A 163 -7.89 15.05 8.84
CA PHE A 163 -7.98 13.60 8.65
C PHE A 163 -7.18 13.13 7.44
N MET A 164 -6.72 11.89 7.49
CA MET A 164 -6.12 11.20 6.37
C MET A 164 -6.74 9.82 6.23
N PHE A 165 -7.46 9.60 5.16
CA PHE A 165 -7.93 8.27 4.78
C PHE A 165 -6.87 7.60 3.93
N GLN A 166 -6.41 6.42 4.32
CA GLN A 166 -5.38 5.67 3.62
C GLN A 166 -5.76 4.20 3.48
N PHE A 167 -5.32 3.59 2.38
CA PHE A 167 -5.52 2.18 2.10
C PHE A 167 -4.52 1.70 1.04
N VAL A 168 -4.39 0.39 0.89
CA VAL A 168 -3.64 -0.24 -0.21
C VAL A 168 -4.65 -0.71 -1.26
N SER A 169 -4.27 -0.59 -2.54
CA SER A 169 -5.07 -1.02 -3.67
C SER A 169 -4.32 -1.94 -4.61
N GLU A 170 -4.95 -3.04 -5.01
CA GLU A 170 -4.43 -4.01 -5.95
C GLU A 170 -5.41 -4.19 -7.11
N TYR A 171 -4.99 -3.76 -8.31
CA TYR A 171 -5.80 -3.88 -9.52
C TYR A 171 -5.42 -5.09 -10.36
N LEU A 172 -6.42 -5.89 -10.71
CA LEU A 172 -6.32 -6.91 -11.75
C LEU A 172 -7.19 -6.50 -12.93
N TYR A 173 -6.53 -5.90 -13.93
CA TYR A 173 -7.12 -5.42 -15.18
C TYR A 173 -6.41 -6.12 -16.33
N GLN A 174 -7.13 -6.93 -17.09
CA GLN A 174 -6.62 -7.51 -18.33
C GLN A 174 -6.42 -6.40 -19.39
N SER A 175 -7.33 -5.43 -19.46
CA SER A 175 -7.25 -4.26 -20.35
C SER A 175 -7.93 -3.02 -19.74
N GLY A 176 -7.79 -1.88 -20.40
CA GLY A 176 -8.46 -0.63 -20.06
C GLY A 176 -7.76 0.21 -18.99
N ALA A 177 -8.24 1.44 -18.83
CA ALA A 177 -7.75 2.37 -17.81
C ALA A 177 -8.29 2.00 -16.42
N LYS A 178 -7.40 1.97 -15.42
CA LYS A 178 -7.77 1.82 -14.01
C LYS A 178 -8.33 3.15 -13.51
N ASP A 179 -9.53 3.10 -12.95
CA ASP A 179 -10.16 4.27 -12.35
C ASP A 179 -11.12 3.88 -11.22
N ALA A 180 -10.70 4.14 -9.99
CA ALA A 180 -11.59 4.11 -8.83
C ALA A 180 -11.75 5.51 -8.25
N VAL A 181 -12.97 5.84 -7.85
CA VAL A 181 -13.34 7.13 -7.24
C VAL A 181 -13.49 6.94 -5.74
N VAL A 182 -12.72 7.69 -4.96
CA VAL A 182 -12.90 7.83 -3.52
C VAL A 182 -13.59 9.15 -3.26
N CYS A 183 -14.69 9.14 -2.54
CA CYS A 183 -15.39 10.34 -2.11
C CYS A 183 -15.58 10.34 -0.60
N LEU A 184 -15.08 11.38 0.06
CA LEU A 184 -15.29 11.65 1.48
C LEU A 184 -16.20 12.87 1.62
N VAL A 185 -17.22 12.76 2.46
CA VAL A 185 -18.17 13.81 2.75
C VAL A 185 -18.15 14.09 4.24
N THR A 186 -17.69 15.28 4.61
CA THR A 186 -17.71 15.78 5.98
C THR A 186 -18.80 16.81 6.16
N LYS A 187 -19.68 16.58 7.13
CA LYS A 187 -20.72 17.51 7.56
C LYS A 187 -20.30 18.14 8.88
N TYR A 188 -20.43 19.46 8.98
CA TYR A 188 -20.07 20.25 10.15
C TYR A 188 -21.31 20.82 10.85
N GLU A 189 -21.11 21.38 12.04
CA GLU A 189 -22.10 22.24 12.69
C GLU A 189 -22.52 23.41 11.76
N GLY A 190 -23.77 23.87 11.88
CA GLY A 190 -24.36 24.78 10.90
C GLY A 190 -24.75 24.13 9.56
N ASP A 191 -24.69 22.80 9.46
CA ASP A 191 -25.05 22.00 8.27
C ASP A 191 -24.20 22.25 7.01
N SER A 192 -23.01 22.85 7.19
CA SER A 192 -22.02 22.97 6.11
C SER A 192 -21.46 21.58 5.72
N ILE A 193 -21.29 21.34 4.42
CA ILE A 193 -20.80 20.07 3.87
C ILE A 193 -19.59 20.35 2.98
N ILE A 194 -18.51 19.60 3.22
CA ILE A 194 -17.31 19.58 2.37
C ILE A 194 -17.18 18.19 1.77
N GLN A 195 -16.89 18.13 0.47
CA GLN A 195 -16.64 16.90 -0.28
C GLN A 195 -15.18 16.88 -0.74
N THR A 196 -14.52 15.72 -0.59
CA THR A 196 -13.16 15.47 -1.07
C THR A 196 -13.20 14.26 -1.99
N VAL A 197 -12.88 14.46 -3.26
CA VAL A 197 -12.96 13.43 -4.31
C VAL A 197 -11.59 13.20 -4.91
N ASN A 198 -11.18 11.93 -5.00
CA ASN A 198 -9.90 11.51 -5.54
C ASN A 198 -10.07 10.32 -6.49
N HIS A 199 -9.32 10.33 -7.59
CA HIS A 199 -9.23 9.20 -8.51
C HIS A 199 -7.97 8.39 -8.21
N ILE A 200 -8.13 7.07 -8.13
CA ILE A 200 -7.05 6.11 -7.92
C ILE A 200 -6.90 5.30 -9.20
N SER A 201 -5.76 5.45 -9.87
CA SER A 201 -5.48 4.81 -11.16
C SER A 201 -4.27 3.87 -11.14
N ILE A 202 -3.61 3.75 -9.99
CA ILE A 202 -2.43 2.90 -9.81
C ILE A 202 -2.61 1.98 -8.61
N SER A 203 -2.02 0.79 -8.69
CA SER A 203 -1.92 -0.12 -7.55
C SER A 203 -0.89 0.42 -6.54
N GLY A 204 -1.12 0.20 -5.25
CA GLY A 204 -0.27 0.65 -4.15
C GLY A 204 -1.03 1.44 -3.09
N THR A 205 -0.30 2.16 -2.24
CA THR A 205 -0.86 2.97 -1.16
C THR A 205 -1.51 4.25 -1.70
N ALA A 206 -2.79 4.44 -1.39
CA ALA A 206 -3.52 5.68 -1.59
C ALA A 206 -3.61 6.47 -0.26
N GLN A 207 -3.45 7.79 -0.33
CA GLN A 207 -3.65 8.70 0.80
C GLN A 207 -4.51 9.89 0.37
N ILE A 208 -5.64 10.08 1.06
CA ILE A 208 -6.58 11.17 0.83
C ILE A 208 -6.63 12.03 2.09
N ARG A 209 -6.30 13.31 1.98
CA ARG A 209 -6.31 14.26 3.11
C ARG A 209 -7.61 15.05 3.11
N VAL A 210 -8.27 15.08 4.26
CA VAL A 210 -9.37 15.99 4.56
C VAL A 210 -8.82 17.14 5.42
N PRO A 211 -8.79 18.38 4.91
CA PRO A 211 -8.21 19.50 5.62
C PRO A 211 -9.01 19.86 6.88
N ALA A 212 -8.34 20.54 7.82
CA ALA A 212 -8.96 21.04 9.04
C ALA A 212 -10.02 22.11 8.75
N ASN A 213 -11.17 22.00 9.43
CA ASN A 213 -12.15 23.08 9.52
C ASN A 213 -11.96 23.85 10.83
N LYS A 214 -11.67 25.16 10.73
CA LYS A 214 -11.38 26.01 11.88
C LYS A 214 -12.61 26.73 12.46
N GLU A 215 -13.73 26.67 11.76
CA GLU A 215 -14.93 27.45 12.07
C GLU A 215 -15.99 26.60 12.77
N ASN A 216 -16.19 25.37 12.29
CA ASN A 216 -17.27 24.51 12.75
C ASN A 216 -16.74 23.12 13.13
N LYS A 217 -17.29 22.55 14.20
CA LYS A 217 -16.96 21.18 14.63
C LYS A 217 -17.55 20.15 13.67
N LEU A 218 -16.83 19.05 13.46
CA LEU A 218 -17.33 17.93 12.65
C LEU A 218 -18.56 17.30 13.33
N LYS A 219 -19.62 17.05 12.55
CA LYS A 219 -20.83 16.34 12.97
C LYS A 219 -20.89 14.91 12.44
N GLU A 220 -20.46 14.70 11.20
CA GLU A 220 -20.54 13.41 10.53
C GLU A 220 -19.46 13.32 9.44
N MET A 221 -18.84 12.16 9.32
CA MET A 221 -18.03 11.81 8.15
C MET A 221 -18.59 10.54 7.53
N ARG A 222 -18.79 10.56 6.22
CA ARG A 222 -19.18 9.38 5.43
C ARG A 222 -18.42 9.39 4.12
N GLY A 223 -18.40 8.27 3.43
CA GLY A 223 -17.75 8.21 2.13
C GLY A 223 -18.06 6.94 1.39
N PHE A 224 -17.53 6.86 0.18
CA PHE A 224 -17.56 5.65 -0.61
C PHE A 224 -16.30 5.50 -1.45
N ILE A 225 -16.00 4.25 -1.79
CA ILE A 225 -15.05 3.89 -2.84
C ILE A 225 -15.85 3.22 -3.94
N TYR A 226 -15.69 3.69 -5.16
CA TYR A 226 -16.43 3.23 -6.34
C TYR A 226 -15.45 2.82 -7.42
N LEU A 227 -15.59 1.61 -7.94
CA LEU A 227 -14.84 1.12 -9.09
C LEU A 227 -15.65 1.35 -10.36
N SER A 228 -15.14 2.20 -11.24
CA SER A 228 -15.76 2.46 -12.53
C SER A 228 -15.56 1.29 -13.49
N ASP A 229 -16.55 1.03 -14.37
CA ASP A 229 -16.38 0.12 -15.51
C ASP A 229 -15.49 0.72 -16.62
N GLY A 230 -15.21 2.03 -16.51
CA GLY A 230 -14.36 2.77 -17.44
C GLY A 230 -15.01 2.98 -18.82
N GLY A 231 -16.31 2.71 -18.98
CA GLY A 231 -17.02 2.83 -20.25
C GLY A 231 -16.50 1.92 -21.37
N ASP A 232 -15.71 0.91 -21.02
CA ASP A 232 -15.07 0.01 -21.96
C ASP A 232 -15.99 -1.20 -22.22
N PRO A 233 -16.44 -1.42 -23.47
CA PRO A 233 -17.33 -2.53 -23.82
C PRO A 233 -16.63 -3.89 -23.80
N SER A 234 -15.33 -3.93 -23.49
CA SER A 234 -14.57 -5.16 -23.38
C SER A 234 -15.12 -6.08 -22.29
N GLU A 235 -15.28 -7.38 -22.62
CA GLU A 235 -15.54 -8.47 -21.67
C GLU A 235 -14.37 -8.74 -20.71
N THR A 236 -13.32 -7.91 -20.74
CA THR A 236 -12.15 -8.09 -19.89
C THR A 236 -12.49 -7.97 -18.42
N ARG A 237 -11.93 -8.89 -17.65
CA ARG A 237 -12.12 -8.97 -16.22
C ARG A 237 -11.32 -7.87 -15.52
N LYS A 238 -12.03 -7.05 -14.76
CA LYS A 238 -11.53 -5.91 -13.99
C LYS A 238 -11.97 -6.05 -12.55
N LEU A 239 -11.04 -5.92 -11.61
CA LEU A 239 -11.34 -5.81 -10.19
C LEU A 239 -10.31 -4.92 -9.50
N MET A 240 -10.70 -4.48 -8.32
CA MET A 240 -9.85 -3.80 -7.37
C MET A 240 -10.03 -4.46 -6.01
N TYR A 241 -8.95 -5.01 -5.46
CA TYR A 241 -8.91 -5.33 -4.05
C TYR A 241 -8.38 -4.12 -3.29
N ILE A 242 -8.96 -3.88 -2.12
CA ILE A 242 -8.57 -2.81 -1.21
C ILE A 242 -8.26 -3.49 0.11
N SER A 243 -7.16 -3.10 0.74
CA SER A 243 -6.78 -3.60 2.06
C SER A 243 -6.20 -2.50 2.94
N GLN A 244 -6.02 -2.83 4.23
CA GLN A 244 -5.40 -1.94 5.21
C GLN A 244 -6.05 -0.55 5.26
N MET A 245 -7.37 -0.47 5.11
CA MET A 245 -8.11 0.78 5.26
C MET A 245 -7.92 1.33 6.67
N GLN A 246 -7.52 2.60 6.74
CA GLN A 246 -7.31 3.34 7.97
C GLN A 246 -7.77 4.79 7.77
N LEU A 247 -8.25 5.38 8.86
CA LEU A 247 -8.62 6.78 8.90
C LEU A 247 -7.91 7.40 10.08
N ILE A 248 -6.94 8.25 9.80
CA ILE A 248 -6.08 8.86 10.80
C ILE A 248 -6.60 10.26 11.10
N ARG A 249 -6.90 10.54 12.36
CA ARG A 249 -7.20 11.88 12.88
C ARG A 249 -5.92 12.54 13.37
N PHE A 250 -5.78 13.83 13.10
CA PHE A 250 -4.73 14.68 13.64
C PHE A 250 -5.35 15.87 14.38
N HIS A 251 -5.01 16.00 15.66
CA HIS A 251 -5.46 17.10 16.50
C HIS A 251 -4.72 18.41 16.20
N ASN A 252 -5.49 19.50 16.14
CA ASN A 252 -4.91 20.84 15.99
C ASN A 252 -4.70 21.52 17.35
N LYS A 253 -3.47 21.42 17.85
CA LYS A 253 -3.07 21.98 19.15
C LYS A 253 -3.19 23.50 19.24
N GLN A 254 -3.04 24.22 18.13
CA GLN A 254 -3.08 25.69 18.15
C GLN A 254 -4.49 26.21 18.44
N LEU A 255 -5.52 25.49 17.97
CA LEU A 255 -6.92 25.85 18.22
C LEU A 255 -7.42 25.31 19.56
N GLN A 256 -6.96 24.14 20.00
CA GLN A 256 -7.30 23.60 21.32
C GLN A 256 -6.79 24.47 22.47
N ASN A 257 -5.60 25.08 22.31
CA ASN A 257 -5.06 26.00 23.32
C ASN A 257 -5.75 27.38 23.32
N ALA A 258 -6.55 27.71 22.30
CA ALA A 258 -7.29 28.97 22.22
C ALA A 258 -8.71 28.87 22.81
N ASP A 259 -9.29 27.67 22.84
CA ASP A 259 -10.63 27.39 23.40
C ASP A 259 -10.57 26.99 24.90
N GLY A 260 -9.38 26.73 25.42
CA GLY A 260 -9.13 26.52 26.84
C GLY A 260 -8.75 27.82 27.54
N THR A 261 -9.58 28.30 28.47
CA THR A 261 -9.13 29.22 29.53
C THR A 261 -7.80 28.75 30.06
N ALA A 262 -6.77 29.61 29.97
CA ALA A 262 -5.40 29.36 30.34
C ALA A 262 -5.25 28.53 31.62
N LYS A 263 -5.15 27.20 31.48
CA LYS A 263 -4.58 26.35 32.53
C LYS A 263 -3.07 26.38 32.33
N LYS A 264 -2.43 27.12 33.22
CA LYS A 264 -0.99 27.29 33.31
C LYS A 264 -0.40 25.97 33.81
N ASP A 265 -0.17 25.02 32.91
CA ASP A 265 0.48 23.76 33.27
C ASP A 265 2.00 23.97 33.36
N SER A 266 2.50 23.78 34.57
CA SER A 266 3.91 23.76 34.93
C SER A 266 4.64 22.67 34.14
N VAL A 267 5.72 23.06 33.46
CA VAL A 267 6.66 22.15 32.80
C VAL A 267 7.30 21.27 33.87
N GLN A 268 6.96 19.99 33.90
CA GLN A 268 7.75 18.96 34.58
C GLN A 268 8.71 18.38 33.55
N ALA A 269 9.99 18.71 33.69
CA ALA A 269 11.07 18.16 32.87
C ALA A 269 11.23 16.69 33.22
N ASP A 270 10.86 15.79 32.31
CA ASP A 270 11.04 14.36 32.52
C ASP A 270 12.43 13.91 32.08
N SER A 271 12.99 13.02 32.88
CA SER A 271 14.42 12.69 32.91
C SER A 271 14.76 11.72 31.79
N LEU A 272 15.73 12.07 30.93
CA LEU A 272 16.34 11.13 29.99
C LEU A 272 17.01 9.98 30.77
N GLN A 273 16.40 8.80 30.74
CA GLN A 273 17.05 7.57 31.18
C GLN A 273 18.20 7.24 30.23
N ARG A 274 19.41 7.54 30.71
CA ARG A 274 20.68 7.07 30.16
C ARG A 274 20.76 5.56 30.38
N VAL A 275 20.69 4.78 29.30
CA VAL A 275 21.02 3.35 29.34
C VAL A 275 22.54 3.26 29.38
N ASP A 276 23.09 3.10 30.58
CA ASP A 276 24.50 2.77 30.80
C ASP A 276 24.72 1.29 30.44
N ASN A 277 25.40 1.05 29.32
CA ASN A 277 25.88 -0.28 28.95
C ASN A 277 27.33 -0.39 29.44
N ALA A 278 27.53 -1.05 30.59
CA ALA A 278 28.83 -1.42 31.10
C ALA A 278 29.28 -2.78 30.54
N GLU A 279 30.60 -2.99 30.55
CA GLU A 279 31.33 -4.22 30.22
C GLU A 279 31.56 -4.57 28.75
N ARG A 280 32.65 -4.02 28.21
CA ARG A 280 33.72 -4.86 27.62
C ARG A 280 35.08 -4.33 28.05
N ALA A 281 35.80 -5.18 28.76
CA ALA A 281 37.18 -5.01 29.17
C ALA A 281 38.14 -4.99 27.96
N MET A 282 39.22 -4.20 28.03
CA MET A 282 40.62 -4.65 28.03
C MET A 282 41.59 -3.44 28.16
N PRO A 283 42.81 -3.62 28.71
CA PRO A 283 43.55 -2.54 29.37
C PRO A 283 44.69 -1.92 28.54
N ASP A 284 44.85 -0.62 28.77
CA ASP A 284 46.07 0.18 28.96
C ASP A 284 47.39 -0.28 28.32
N THR A 285 47.91 0.51 27.37
CA THR A 285 49.34 0.85 27.32
C THR A 285 49.61 2.17 26.59
N LEU A 286 50.42 3.01 27.26
CA LEU A 286 51.34 4.03 26.74
C LEU A 286 50.83 5.45 26.42
N ARG A 287 50.86 6.26 27.49
CA ARG A 287 51.32 7.65 27.47
C ARG A 287 52.61 7.83 26.65
N ARG A 288 52.59 8.76 25.69
CA ARG A 288 53.75 9.64 25.46
C ARG A 288 53.31 11.06 25.10
N ARG A 289 53.51 11.96 26.05
CA ARG A 289 53.44 13.41 25.90
C ARG A 289 54.73 13.87 25.21
N ILE A 290 54.64 14.54 24.05
CA ILE A 290 55.68 15.46 23.57
C ILE A 290 55.02 16.74 23.06
N VAL A 291 55.45 17.84 23.65
CA VAL A 291 55.19 19.24 23.31
C VAL A 291 56.02 19.61 22.09
N GLY A 292 55.47 20.39 21.14
CA GLY A 292 56.34 21.17 20.25
C GLY A 292 55.73 21.70 18.95
N ARG A 293 55.59 23.04 18.90
CA ARG A 293 55.92 23.95 17.78
C ARG A 293 54.91 24.18 16.63
N ARG A 294 54.58 25.47 16.46
CA ARG A 294 53.93 26.10 15.29
C ARG A 294 54.89 26.19 14.09
N GLN A 295 54.38 26.05 12.87
CA GLN A 295 54.22 27.09 11.80
C GLN A 295 54.29 26.49 10.38
N GLY A 296 53.37 26.93 9.51
CA GLY A 296 53.62 27.17 8.07
C GLY A 296 53.08 26.14 7.07
N GLY A 297 52.34 26.60 6.06
CA GLY A 297 52.19 25.89 4.78
C GLY A 297 50.78 25.86 4.14
N THR A 298 50.41 26.96 3.48
CA THR A 298 49.60 27.15 2.25
C THR A 298 48.42 26.21 1.88
N PRO A 299 47.23 26.76 1.51
CA PRO A 299 46.08 25.99 1.02
C PRO A 299 46.23 25.55 -0.45
N LEU A 300 45.85 24.31 -0.76
CA LEU A 300 45.76 23.79 -2.13
C LEU A 300 44.43 24.23 -2.78
N ARG A 301 44.56 24.91 -3.92
CA ARG A 301 43.51 25.36 -4.84
C ARG A 301 42.95 24.17 -5.66
N PRO A 302 41.65 24.12 -6.01
CA PRO A 302 41.12 23.12 -6.93
C PRO A 302 41.50 23.46 -8.38
N GLN A 303 42.06 22.50 -9.11
CA GLN A 303 42.24 22.59 -10.56
C GLN A 303 40.95 22.20 -11.28
N THR A 304 40.49 23.09 -12.14
CA THR A 304 39.53 22.87 -13.21
C THR A 304 40.15 22.00 -14.30
N GLY A 305 39.56 20.84 -14.56
CA GLY A 305 39.93 19.93 -15.64
C GLY A 305 38.77 19.70 -16.61
N THR A 306 38.84 20.44 -17.72
CA THR A 306 38.53 20.10 -19.12
C THR A 306 37.57 18.94 -19.44
N ALA A 307 36.46 19.30 -20.11
CA ALA A 307 35.55 18.39 -20.82
C ALA A 307 36.16 17.88 -22.14
N PRO A 308 35.87 16.63 -22.57
CA PRO A 308 36.17 16.19 -23.92
C PRO A 308 34.95 16.27 -24.85
N ASP A 309 35.20 16.95 -25.96
CA ASP A 309 34.67 16.84 -27.33
C ASP A 309 33.32 16.18 -27.62
N ARG A 310 32.48 17.04 -28.20
CA ARG A 310 31.25 16.77 -28.96
C ARG A 310 31.63 16.20 -30.33
N VAL A 311 31.20 14.97 -30.61
CA VAL A 311 31.31 14.36 -31.94
C VAL A 311 30.05 14.70 -32.75
N ASP A 312 30.24 15.42 -33.85
CA ASP A 312 29.20 15.74 -34.84
C ASP A 312 28.77 14.49 -35.62
N ALA A 313 27.46 14.28 -35.73
CA ALA A 313 26.85 13.25 -36.55
C ALA A 313 26.66 13.77 -37.99
N GLY A 314 27.40 13.19 -38.94
CA GLY A 314 27.18 13.37 -40.37
C GLY A 314 25.95 12.58 -40.88
N PRO A 315 25.31 13.00 -41.98
CA PRO A 315 24.03 12.45 -42.42
C PRO A 315 24.16 11.06 -43.07
N VAL A 316 23.30 10.14 -42.65
CA VAL A 316 23.16 8.78 -43.19
C VAL A 316 22.34 8.82 -44.49
N GLY A 317 22.96 8.41 -45.60
CA GLY A 317 22.31 8.27 -46.90
C GLY A 317 21.39 7.05 -46.99
N ILE A 318 20.16 7.28 -47.44
CA ILE A 318 19.15 6.26 -47.73
C ILE A 318 19.47 5.60 -49.08
N LYS A 319 19.78 4.30 -49.09
CA LYS A 319 19.71 3.46 -50.31
C LYS A 319 18.45 2.58 -50.25
N LYS A 320 17.46 2.93 -51.08
CA LYS A 320 16.41 2.00 -51.52
C LYS A 320 17.06 0.93 -52.41
N ARG A 321 16.72 -0.34 -52.19
CA ARG A 321 16.84 -1.38 -53.21
C ARG A 321 15.46 -1.97 -53.48
N GLN A 322 15.17 -2.08 -54.77
CA GLN A 322 14.13 -2.89 -55.38
C GLN A 322 14.41 -4.38 -55.13
#